data_AF-A0A8C8FYT8-F1
#
_entry.id   AF-A0A8C8FYT8-F1
#
_cell.length_a   1.000
_cell.length_b   1.000
_cell.length_c   1.000
_cell.angle_alpha   90.00
_cell.angle_beta   90.00
_cell.angle_gamma   90.00
#
_symmetry.space_group_name_H-M   'P 1'
#
loop_
_entity.id
_entity.type
_entity.pdbx_description
1 polymer ?
#
loop_
_entity_poly.entity_id
_entity_poly.type
_entity_poly.pdbx_seq_one_letter_code
_entity_poly.pdbx_strand_id
1 'polypeptide(L)'
;MASSYNAQEEDCYIAVPVGPSIIKSPVTEFKQRLPAWQPILTAGTVLPAFFVIWFIVIPIGIGLYITSNIKDKECEPYACNENMPIVPSAAPFNQDLYPHTLALCYIDPNGTRIQIPLKGIAWWTDKHVKFSNPGGSPNLTSVFQGKQPINWRKPVYELDTDAENNDFINEDFIVWMRTAAFPIFCKLYCIIQKNVTPTLPRGNYTLEVTYNYPVRSFEGWKRNPFLGVAYITVGFVCFFLGVVLIHHKYGSRNHITIK
;
A
#
# COMPACT_ATOMS: atom_id res chain seq x y z
N MET A 1 56.91 13.03 45.26
CA MET A 1 58.16 13.62 44.73
C MET A 1 57.93 13.90 43.26
N ALA A 2 58.34 15.08 42.81
CA ALA A 2 58.07 15.66 41.50
C ALA A 2 58.43 14.75 40.32
N SER A 3 57.68 14.85 39.21
CA SER A 3 58.25 15.49 38.03
C SER A 3 57.15 15.79 37.01
N SER A 4 56.88 17.08 36.87
CA SER A 4 56.22 17.69 35.73
C SER A 4 57.05 17.47 34.45
N TYR A 5 56.44 16.92 33.41
CA TYR A 5 56.88 17.16 32.04
C TYR A 5 55.68 17.63 31.24
N ASN A 6 55.68 18.94 30.98
CA ASN A 6 54.83 19.62 30.01
C ASN A 6 55.18 19.10 28.61
N ALA A 7 54.23 18.44 27.94
CA ALA A 7 54.25 18.36 26.49
C ALA A 7 53.34 19.50 25.99
N GLN A 8 53.96 20.51 25.39
CA GLN A 8 53.26 21.60 24.73
C GLN A 8 52.31 21.04 23.67
N GLU A 9 51.02 21.31 23.84
CA GLU A 9 50.01 21.16 22.81
C GLU A 9 50.27 22.27 21.78
N GLU A 10 50.89 21.90 20.65
CA GLU A 10 51.03 22.81 19.51
C GLU A 10 49.66 22.97 18.86
N ASP A 11 48.89 23.94 19.36
CA ASP A 11 47.65 24.37 18.74
C ASP A 11 47.94 24.91 17.31
N CYS A 12 47.45 24.21 16.30
CA CYS A 12 47.48 24.69 14.92
C CYS A 12 46.49 25.85 14.75
N TYR A 13 46.99 27.09 14.73
CA TYR A 13 46.19 28.28 14.44
C TYR A 13 46.29 28.63 12.95
N ILE A 14 45.15 28.86 12.28
CA ILE A 14 45.14 29.44 10.93
C ILE A 14 45.24 30.96 11.08
N ALA A 15 46.34 31.55 10.58
CA ALA A 15 46.53 32.99 10.52
C ALA A 15 45.82 33.55 9.27
N VAL A 16 44.74 34.28 9.46
CA VAL A 16 44.06 35.00 8.37
C VAL A 16 44.54 36.46 8.38
N PRO A 17 45.21 36.95 7.33
CA PRO A 17 45.63 38.35 7.27
C PRO A 17 44.43 39.25 7.00
N VAL A 18 44.13 40.19 7.92
CA VAL A 18 43.13 41.24 7.72
C VAL A 18 43.79 42.58 8.02
N GLY A 19 44.39 43.19 7.00
CA GLY A 19 45.10 44.47 7.15
C GLY A 19 46.35 44.35 8.04
N PRO A 20 46.74 45.41 8.78
CA PRO A 20 48.00 45.44 9.54
C PRO A 20 48.00 44.57 10.81
N SER A 21 46.96 43.77 11.07
CA SER A 21 46.84 42.91 12.25
C SER A 21 46.49 41.46 11.89
N ILE A 22 47.10 40.50 12.58
CA ILE A 22 46.84 39.05 12.44
C ILE A 22 45.90 38.61 13.56
N ILE A 23 44.71 38.11 13.20
CA ILE A 23 43.76 37.53 14.15
C ILE A 23 44.00 36.01 14.21
N LYS A 24 44.34 35.49 15.39
CA LYS A 24 44.43 34.04 15.64
C LYS A 24 43.05 33.51 15.98
N SER A 25 42.45 32.70 15.11
CA SER A 25 41.21 31.98 15.43
C SER A 25 41.54 30.54 15.85
N PRO A 26 41.03 30.04 16.99
CA PRO A 26 41.22 28.65 17.38
C PRO A 26 40.48 27.74 16.39
N VAL A 27 41.19 26.80 15.79
CA VAL A 27 40.53 25.72 15.03
C VAL A 27 39.85 24.84 16.08
N THR A 28 38.52 24.89 16.14
CA THR A 28 37.79 23.87 16.89
C THR A 28 37.95 22.57 16.12
N GLU A 29 38.85 21.70 16.57
CA GLU A 29 38.83 20.31 16.15
C GLU A 29 37.42 19.79 16.41
N PHE A 30 36.66 19.54 15.34
CA PHE A 30 35.46 18.72 15.45
C PHE A 30 35.96 17.31 15.80
N LYS A 31 36.11 17.09 17.11
CA LYS A 31 36.56 15.89 17.80
C LYS A 31 35.85 14.67 17.20
N GLN A 32 36.49 13.97 16.26
CA GLN A 32 36.08 12.65 15.79
C GLN A 32 36.35 11.55 16.86
N ARG A 33 36.00 11.85 18.13
CA ARG A 33 36.08 10.95 19.28
C ARG A 33 34.73 10.92 19.99
N LEU A 34 33.68 10.68 19.23
CA LEU A 34 32.40 10.29 19.82
C LEU A 34 32.55 8.87 20.38
N PRO A 35 31.98 8.56 21.56
CA PRO A 35 31.96 7.18 22.05
C PRO A 35 31.24 6.32 21.01
N ALA A 36 32.00 5.50 20.29
CA ALA A 36 31.49 4.60 19.28
C ALA A 36 31.64 3.17 19.77
N TRP A 37 30.57 2.41 19.70
CA TRP A 37 30.66 0.97 19.86
C TRP A 37 31.28 0.39 18.59
N GLN A 38 32.46 -0.23 18.72
CA GLN A 38 33.14 -0.91 17.62
C GLN A 38 33.01 -2.42 17.80
N PRO A 39 31.98 -3.07 17.21
CA PRO A 39 31.85 -4.50 17.28
C PRO A 39 32.95 -5.19 16.49
N ILE A 40 33.81 -5.91 17.18
CA ILE A 40 34.75 -6.81 16.53
C ILE A 40 34.01 -8.11 16.24
N LEU A 41 33.61 -8.29 14.97
CA LEU A 41 32.95 -9.49 14.46
C LEU A 41 33.96 -10.64 14.35
N THR A 42 34.30 -11.25 15.48
CA THR A 42 35.18 -12.42 15.51
C THR A 42 34.38 -13.70 15.23
N ALA A 43 35.00 -14.69 14.59
CA ALA A 43 34.40 -16.02 14.37
C ALA A 43 34.01 -16.78 15.67
N GLY A 44 34.31 -16.24 16.85
CA GLY A 44 33.84 -16.74 18.14
C GLY A 44 32.45 -16.22 18.54
N THR A 45 32.09 -15.00 18.13
CA THR A 45 30.79 -14.37 18.43
C THR A 45 29.77 -14.60 17.31
N VAL A 46 30.24 -14.65 16.06
CA VAL A 46 29.38 -14.80 14.89
C VAL A 46 28.85 -16.24 14.74
N LEU A 47 29.65 -17.23 15.11
CA LEU A 47 29.28 -18.64 14.96
C LEU A 47 28.04 -19.05 15.79
N PRO A 48 27.98 -18.78 17.11
CA PRO A 48 26.77 -19.08 17.88
C PRO A 48 25.55 -18.27 17.43
N ALA A 49 25.73 -17.04 16.91
CA ALA A 49 24.63 -16.22 16.42
C ALA A 49 23.89 -16.87 15.24
N PHE A 50 24.61 -17.49 14.30
CA PHE A 50 24.01 -18.19 13.16
C PHE A 50 23.10 -19.35 13.60
N PHE A 51 23.52 -20.15 14.60
CA PHE A 51 22.70 -21.25 15.11
C PHE A 51 21.47 -20.76 15.87
N VAL A 52 21.61 -19.70 16.69
CA VAL A 52 20.47 -19.10 17.41
C VAL A 52 19.44 -18.56 16.42
N ILE A 53 19.87 -17.85 15.37
CA ILE A 53 18.98 -17.34 14.33
C ILE A 53 18.28 -18.50 13.61
N TRP A 54 19.01 -19.57 13.28
CA TRP A 54 18.41 -20.76 12.66
C TRP A 54 17.31 -21.39 13.51
N PHE A 55 17.57 -21.61 14.81
CA PHE A 55 16.60 -22.20 15.74
C PHE A 55 15.35 -21.34 15.94
N ILE A 56 15.43 -20.02 15.71
CA ILE A 56 14.30 -19.11 15.84
C ILE A 56 13.53 -19.00 14.51
N VAL A 57 14.25 -18.83 13.39
CA VAL A 57 13.67 -18.51 12.08
C VAL A 57 12.95 -19.71 11.45
N ILE A 58 13.46 -20.93 11.64
CA ILE A 58 12.83 -22.15 11.11
C ILE A 58 11.44 -22.42 11.71
N PRO A 59 11.24 -22.50 13.04
CA PRO A 59 9.91 -22.77 13.60
C PRO A 59 8.91 -21.64 13.30
N ILE A 60 9.37 -20.37 13.25
CA ILE A 60 8.54 -19.24 12.82
C ILE A 60 8.12 -19.43 11.35
N GLY A 61 9.05 -19.76 10.46
CA GLY A 61 8.77 -20.00 9.04
C GLY A 61 7.81 -21.17 8.81
N ILE A 62 7.96 -22.27 9.56
CA ILE A 62 7.05 -23.42 9.52
C ILE A 62 5.65 -23.02 10.02
N GLY A 63 5.54 -22.27 11.12
CA GLY A 63 4.26 -21.78 11.62
C GLY A 63 3.54 -20.87 10.61
N LEU A 64 4.28 -19.96 9.96
CA LEU A 64 3.76 -19.10 8.90
C LEU A 64 3.36 -19.89 7.64
N TYR A 65 4.12 -20.94 7.30
CA TYR A 65 3.81 -21.80 6.16
C TYR A 65 2.56 -22.66 6.39
N ILE A 66 2.42 -23.26 7.58
CA ILE A 66 1.24 -24.07 7.93
C ILE A 66 -0.01 -23.20 7.99
N THR A 67 0.08 -22.03 8.64
CA THR A 67 -1.05 -21.12 8.70
C THR A 67 -1.46 -20.66 7.30
N SER A 68 -0.53 -20.33 6.41
CA SER A 68 -0.86 -19.92 5.03
C SER A 68 -1.36 -21.06 4.10
N ASN A 69 -1.09 -22.33 4.39
CA ASN A 69 -1.51 -23.48 3.56
C ASN A 69 -2.84 -24.13 3.96
N ILE A 70 -3.58 -23.54 4.91
CA ILE A 70 -4.95 -23.96 5.17
C ILE A 70 -5.75 -23.62 3.90
N LYS A 71 -6.08 -24.67 3.13
CA LYS A 71 -6.80 -24.58 1.85
C LYS A 71 -8.21 -24.05 2.09
N ASP A 72 -8.39 -22.75 1.95
CA ASP A 72 -9.68 -22.23 1.53
C ASP A 72 -9.86 -22.67 0.07
N LYS A 73 -10.94 -23.39 -0.25
CA LYS A 73 -11.20 -23.86 -1.62
C LYS A 73 -11.39 -22.64 -2.52
N GLU A 74 -10.34 -22.28 -3.26
CA GLU A 74 -10.34 -21.28 -4.31
C GLU A 74 -11.10 -21.83 -5.53
N CYS A 75 -12.42 -21.83 -5.45
CA CYS A 75 -13.19 -21.40 -6.62
C CYS A 75 -13.06 -19.88 -6.62
N GLU A 76 -12.74 -19.22 -7.75
CA GLU A 76 -12.94 -17.76 -7.83
C GLU A 76 -14.40 -17.51 -7.40
N PRO A 77 -14.65 -16.92 -6.22
CA PRO A 77 -15.93 -17.13 -5.53
C PRO A 77 -17.12 -16.46 -6.22
N TYR A 78 -16.89 -15.85 -7.37
CA TYR A 78 -17.83 -14.97 -8.03
C TYR A 78 -17.73 -14.94 -9.56
N ALA A 79 -17.12 -15.93 -10.19
CA ALA A 79 -17.11 -16.01 -11.65
C ALA A 79 -18.47 -16.48 -12.20
N CYS A 80 -19.18 -17.33 -11.46
CA CYS A 80 -20.44 -17.94 -11.88
C CYS A 80 -21.48 -17.96 -10.75
N ASN A 81 -22.75 -17.73 -11.11
CA ASN A 81 -23.91 -18.02 -10.27
C ASN A 81 -24.74 -19.11 -10.97
N GLU A 82 -24.97 -20.26 -10.33
CA GLU A 82 -25.82 -21.35 -10.89
C GLU A 82 -25.51 -21.70 -12.36
N ASN A 83 -24.22 -21.81 -12.72
CA ASN A 83 -23.69 -22.05 -14.08
C ASN A 83 -23.89 -20.91 -15.10
N MET A 84 -24.43 -19.76 -14.69
CA MET A 84 -24.42 -18.53 -15.49
C MET A 84 -23.19 -17.67 -15.14
N PRO A 85 -22.46 -17.14 -16.15
CA PRO A 85 -21.34 -16.24 -15.89
C PRO A 85 -21.83 -14.92 -15.29
N ILE A 86 -21.22 -14.49 -14.18
CA ILE A 86 -21.49 -13.18 -13.58
C ILE A 86 -20.71 -12.12 -14.36
N VAL A 87 -21.36 -10.99 -14.66
CA VAL A 87 -20.73 -9.84 -15.30
C VAL A 87 -21.02 -8.58 -14.47
N PRO A 88 -19.99 -7.87 -13.98
CA PRO A 88 -18.56 -8.15 -14.11
C PRO A 88 -18.07 -9.29 -13.19
N SER A 89 -17.21 -10.18 -13.68
CA SER A 89 -16.75 -11.39 -12.97
C SER A 89 -15.64 -11.16 -11.93
N ALA A 90 -15.30 -9.92 -11.63
CA ALA A 90 -14.08 -9.60 -10.88
C ALA A 90 -14.30 -9.67 -9.35
N ALA A 91 -13.49 -10.49 -8.67
CA ALA A 91 -13.68 -10.87 -7.25
C ALA A 91 -13.80 -9.72 -6.22
N PRO A 92 -13.06 -8.59 -6.29
CA PRO A 92 -13.26 -7.49 -5.34
C PRO A 92 -14.54 -6.67 -5.58
N PHE A 93 -15.31 -6.99 -6.61
CA PHE A 93 -16.45 -6.18 -7.10
C PHE A 93 -17.81 -6.87 -6.95
N ASN A 94 -17.83 -8.09 -6.41
CA ASN A 94 -19.05 -8.80 -6.05
C ASN A 94 -19.58 -8.45 -4.67
N GLN A 95 -18.78 -7.70 -3.89
CA GLN A 95 -19.24 -6.96 -2.74
C GLN A 95 -19.72 -5.59 -3.21
N ASP A 96 -21.04 -5.55 -3.42
CA ASP A 96 -21.88 -4.36 -3.49
C ASP A 96 -21.25 -3.17 -4.24
N LEU A 97 -21.31 -3.20 -5.57
CA LEU A 97 -21.32 -1.96 -6.32
C LEU A 97 -22.67 -1.28 -6.06
N TYR A 98 -22.78 -0.59 -4.94
CA TYR A 98 -23.70 0.53 -4.87
C TYR A 98 -23.08 1.59 -3.97
N PRO A 99 -22.47 2.63 -4.55
CA PRO A 99 -22.01 3.74 -3.74
C PRO A 99 -23.23 4.37 -3.06
N HIS A 100 -22.99 4.87 -1.85
CA HIS A 100 -23.94 5.75 -1.16
C HIS A 100 -24.40 6.84 -2.11
N THR A 101 -25.71 7.02 -2.28
CA THR A 101 -26.20 8.14 -3.08
C THR A 101 -25.98 9.41 -2.26
N LEU A 102 -25.07 10.27 -2.72
CA LEU A 102 -24.87 11.61 -2.18
C LEU A 102 -25.62 12.61 -3.05
N ALA A 103 -26.61 13.29 -2.46
CA ALA A 103 -27.31 14.39 -3.10
C ALA A 103 -26.93 15.70 -2.40
N LEU A 104 -26.32 16.63 -3.15
CA LEU A 104 -26.02 17.97 -2.67
C LEU A 104 -27.14 18.92 -3.07
N CYS A 105 -27.80 19.49 -2.05
CA CYS A 105 -28.91 20.42 -2.21
C CYS A 105 -28.53 21.79 -1.66
N TYR A 106 -28.68 22.83 -2.47
CA TYR A 106 -28.67 24.22 -2.01
C TYR A 106 -30.05 24.59 -1.49
N ILE A 107 -30.11 25.29 -0.36
CA ILE A 107 -31.35 25.84 0.18
C ILE A 107 -31.40 27.31 -0.16
N ASP A 108 -32.34 27.68 -1.04
CA ASP A 108 -32.60 29.08 -1.37
C ASP A 108 -33.10 29.85 -0.14
N PRO A 109 -32.94 31.18 -0.10
CA PRO A 109 -33.54 32.02 0.94
C PRO A 109 -35.06 31.85 1.08
N ASN A 110 -35.74 31.41 0.01
CA ASN A 110 -37.16 31.11 -0.01
C ASN A 110 -37.52 29.70 0.53
N GLY A 111 -36.53 28.89 0.91
CA GLY A 111 -36.69 27.54 1.45
C GLY A 111 -36.73 26.42 0.40
N THR A 112 -36.67 26.76 -0.90
CA THR A 112 -36.63 25.77 -1.99
C THR A 112 -35.29 25.01 -1.98
N ARG A 113 -35.34 23.69 -2.21
CA ARG A 113 -34.16 22.85 -2.36
C ARG A 113 -33.81 22.72 -3.85
N ILE A 114 -32.63 23.21 -4.24
CA ILE A 114 -32.09 23.04 -5.59
C ILE A 114 -31.03 21.94 -5.55
N GLN A 115 -31.27 20.84 -6.25
CA GLN A 115 -30.26 19.78 -6.43
C GLN A 115 -29.22 20.24 -7.45
N ILE A 116 -27.94 20.13 -7.08
CA ILE A 116 -26.84 20.49 -7.96
C ILE A 116 -26.54 19.29 -8.86
N PRO A 117 -26.61 19.42 -10.20
CA PRO A 117 -26.28 18.33 -11.11
C PRO A 117 -24.78 18.05 -11.06
N LEU A 118 -24.44 16.78 -10.89
CA LEU A 118 -23.06 16.30 -10.75
C LEU A 118 -22.77 15.44 -12.00
N LYS A 119 -21.87 15.90 -12.87
CA LYS A 119 -21.51 15.19 -14.12
C LYS A 119 -20.02 15.36 -14.43
N GLY A 120 -19.39 14.33 -15.00
CA GLY A 120 -18.02 14.38 -15.51
C GLY A 120 -16.95 13.93 -14.51
N ILE A 121 -17.20 12.84 -13.78
CA ILE A 121 -16.27 12.30 -12.77
C ILE A 121 -15.27 11.29 -13.34
N ALA A 122 -15.60 10.64 -14.46
CA ALA A 122 -14.75 9.66 -15.10
C ALA A 122 -13.77 10.30 -16.10
N TRP A 123 -12.60 9.69 -16.25
CA TRP A 123 -11.64 10.10 -17.28
C TRP A 123 -12.21 9.85 -18.67
N TRP A 124 -11.94 10.79 -19.59
CA TRP A 124 -12.42 10.69 -20.97
C TRP A 124 -12.00 9.37 -21.64
N THR A 125 -10.75 8.93 -21.44
CA THR A 125 -10.23 7.67 -21.99
C THR A 125 -10.93 6.46 -21.41
N ASP A 126 -11.28 6.49 -20.12
CA ASP A 126 -11.98 5.39 -19.50
C ASP A 126 -13.40 5.26 -20.10
N LYS A 127 -14.12 6.39 -20.22
CA LYS A 127 -15.49 6.41 -20.74
C LYS A 127 -15.61 6.07 -22.24
N HIS A 128 -14.65 6.51 -23.06
CA HIS A 128 -14.77 6.41 -24.53
C HIS A 128 -13.89 5.34 -25.17
N VAL A 129 -12.92 4.76 -24.45
CA VAL A 129 -11.96 3.82 -25.03
C VAL A 129 -11.91 2.50 -24.26
N LYS A 130 -11.85 2.57 -22.93
CA LYS A 130 -11.62 1.38 -22.10
C LYS A 130 -12.90 0.64 -21.75
N PHE A 131 -13.94 1.37 -21.37
CA PHE A 131 -15.24 0.81 -21.04
C PHE A 131 -16.15 0.99 -22.24
N SER A 132 -16.83 -0.08 -22.64
CA SER A 132 -17.74 -0.07 -23.77
C SER A 132 -18.82 -1.11 -23.54
N ASN A 133 -20.03 -0.77 -23.96
CA ASN A 133 -21.15 -1.70 -23.90
C ASN A 133 -20.98 -2.77 -24.99
N PRO A 134 -21.41 -4.02 -24.74
CA PRO A 134 -21.34 -5.07 -25.74
C PRO A 134 -22.15 -4.66 -26.98
N GLY A 135 -21.50 -4.67 -28.15
CA GLY A 135 -22.17 -4.41 -29.41
C GLY A 135 -23.09 -5.56 -29.82
N GLY A 136 -24.23 -5.25 -30.46
CA GLY A 136 -25.01 -6.24 -31.21
C GLY A 136 -26.47 -6.49 -30.79
N SER A 137 -27.04 -5.76 -29.82
CA SER A 137 -28.49 -5.82 -29.59
C SER A 137 -29.07 -4.46 -29.15
N PRO A 138 -30.28 -4.09 -29.60
CA PRO A 138 -30.96 -2.89 -29.12
C PRO A 138 -31.45 -3.01 -27.67
N ASN A 139 -31.51 -4.23 -27.12
CA ASN A 139 -32.04 -4.51 -25.77
C ASN A 139 -30.95 -5.10 -24.87
N LEU A 140 -30.11 -4.24 -24.32
CA LEU A 140 -29.05 -4.56 -23.36
C LEU A 140 -29.54 -5.36 -22.14
N THR A 141 -30.82 -5.20 -21.76
CA THR A 141 -31.49 -5.99 -20.73
C THR A 141 -31.33 -7.49 -20.96
N SER A 142 -31.48 -7.98 -22.19
CA SER A 142 -31.39 -9.42 -22.52
C SER A 142 -29.98 -10.00 -22.40
N VAL A 143 -28.95 -9.16 -22.50
CA VAL A 143 -27.54 -9.58 -22.42
C VAL A 143 -27.13 -9.84 -20.97
N PHE A 144 -27.67 -9.04 -20.05
CA PHE A 144 -27.28 -8.99 -18.63
C PHE A 144 -28.31 -9.58 -17.66
N GLN A 145 -29.52 -9.90 -18.12
CA GLN A 145 -30.55 -10.51 -17.29
C GLN A 145 -30.07 -11.81 -16.66
N GLY A 146 -30.10 -11.89 -15.33
CA GLY A 146 -29.65 -13.06 -14.56
C GLY A 146 -28.13 -13.21 -14.40
N LYS A 147 -27.31 -12.31 -14.97
CA LYS A 147 -25.85 -12.33 -14.90
C LYS A 147 -25.26 -11.30 -13.93
N GLN A 148 -26.09 -10.68 -13.09
CA GLN A 148 -25.64 -9.66 -12.15
C GLN A 148 -24.89 -10.28 -10.95
N PRO A 149 -23.97 -9.54 -10.33
CA PRO A 149 -23.35 -9.96 -9.08
C PRO A 149 -24.37 -10.12 -7.95
N ILE A 150 -24.11 -11.08 -7.07
CA ILE A 150 -25.04 -11.54 -6.03
C ILE A 150 -25.50 -10.41 -5.10
N ASN A 151 -24.63 -9.45 -4.78
CA ASN A 151 -24.94 -8.36 -3.86
C ASN A 151 -25.48 -7.09 -4.55
N TRP A 152 -25.68 -7.09 -5.87
CA TRP A 152 -26.17 -5.90 -6.55
C TRP A 152 -27.69 -5.79 -6.41
N ARG A 153 -28.18 -4.67 -5.86
CA ARG A 153 -29.62 -4.40 -5.74
C ARG A 153 -30.25 -3.95 -7.05
N LYS A 154 -29.47 -3.27 -7.89
CA LYS A 154 -29.89 -2.80 -9.21
C LYS A 154 -28.96 -3.39 -10.27
N PRO A 155 -29.50 -3.76 -11.43
CA PRO A 155 -28.69 -4.23 -12.55
C PRO A 155 -27.88 -3.07 -13.15
N VAL A 156 -26.81 -3.42 -13.88
CA VAL A 156 -25.89 -2.46 -14.50
C VAL A 156 -26.58 -1.50 -15.48
N TYR A 157 -27.67 -1.94 -16.13
CA TYR A 157 -28.41 -1.16 -17.11
C TYR A 157 -29.43 -0.18 -16.51
N GLU A 158 -29.57 -0.16 -15.17
CA GLU A 158 -30.52 0.71 -14.43
C GLU A 158 -29.80 1.44 -13.28
N LEU A 159 -28.55 1.84 -13.52
CA LEU A 159 -27.73 2.52 -12.51
C LEU A 159 -28.12 4.00 -12.35
N ASP A 160 -28.47 4.68 -13.45
CA ASP A 160 -28.79 6.10 -13.50
C ASP A 160 -30.10 6.36 -14.28
N THR A 161 -30.72 7.52 -14.06
CA THR A 161 -31.88 7.99 -14.82
C THR A 161 -31.48 8.49 -16.21
N ASP A 162 -30.24 8.94 -16.38
CA ASP A 162 -29.69 9.36 -17.66
C ASP A 162 -29.31 8.15 -18.53
N ALA A 163 -29.94 8.03 -19.70
CA ALA A 163 -29.68 6.93 -20.63
C ALA A 163 -28.22 6.91 -21.13
N GLU A 164 -27.55 8.06 -21.19
CA GLU A 164 -26.14 8.16 -21.61
C GLU A 164 -25.13 7.78 -20.50
N ASN A 165 -25.61 7.55 -19.27
CA ASN A 165 -24.79 7.22 -18.11
C ASN A 165 -25.21 5.88 -17.46
N ASN A 166 -25.64 4.92 -18.26
CA ASN A 166 -26.01 3.57 -17.80
C ASN A 166 -25.01 2.51 -18.27
N ASP A 167 -25.22 1.26 -17.87
CA ASP A 167 -24.38 0.11 -18.24
C ASP A 167 -22.92 0.24 -17.77
N PHE A 168 -21.95 -0.30 -18.54
CA PHE A 168 -20.53 -0.24 -18.19
C PHE A 168 -19.89 1.13 -18.43
N ILE A 169 -20.60 2.03 -19.12
CA ILE A 169 -20.14 3.40 -19.35
C ILE A 169 -20.56 4.37 -18.23
N ASN A 170 -21.31 3.89 -17.24
CA ASN A 170 -21.68 4.67 -16.06
C ASN A 170 -20.42 5.21 -15.35
N GLU A 171 -20.39 6.51 -15.10
CA GLU A 171 -19.19 7.17 -14.56
C GLU A 171 -18.87 6.75 -13.12
N ASP A 172 -19.88 6.55 -12.27
CA ASP A 172 -19.70 6.09 -10.89
C ASP A 172 -19.12 4.68 -10.86
N PHE A 173 -19.63 3.82 -11.74
CA PHE A 173 -19.12 2.47 -11.96
C PHE A 173 -17.65 2.52 -12.39
N ILE A 174 -17.30 3.32 -13.39
CA ILE A 174 -15.92 3.45 -13.88
C ILE A 174 -14.97 3.89 -12.76
N VAL A 175 -15.34 4.93 -11.99
CA VAL A 175 -14.52 5.42 -10.88
C VAL A 175 -14.37 4.35 -9.80
N TRP A 176 -15.41 3.57 -9.55
CA TRP A 176 -15.36 2.45 -8.61
C TRP A 176 -14.43 1.33 -9.11
N MET A 177 -14.51 0.99 -10.39
CA MET A 177 -13.69 -0.04 -11.03
C MET A 177 -12.19 0.27 -11.02
N ARG A 178 -11.80 1.53 -10.82
CA ARG A 178 -10.39 1.91 -10.68
C ARG A 178 -9.83 1.48 -9.31
N THR A 179 -9.09 0.38 -9.28
CA THR A 179 -8.46 -0.15 -8.07
C THR A 179 -7.52 0.89 -7.44
N ALA A 180 -7.66 1.13 -6.13
CA ALA A 180 -6.74 1.97 -5.38
C ALA A 180 -5.49 1.16 -4.98
N ALA A 181 -4.33 1.82 -4.93
CA ALA A 181 -3.07 1.19 -4.55
C ALA A 181 -2.93 0.94 -3.03
N PHE A 182 -3.73 1.66 -2.22
CA PHE A 182 -3.63 1.64 -0.76
C PHE A 182 -4.99 1.34 -0.10
N PRO A 183 -5.01 0.79 1.13
CA PRO A 183 -6.24 0.44 1.84
C PRO A 183 -7.07 1.67 2.27
N ILE A 184 -6.41 2.81 2.48
CA ILE A 184 -7.07 4.11 2.70
C ILE A 184 -7.02 4.85 1.36
N PHE A 185 -8.18 5.07 0.75
CA PHE A 185 -8.26 5.72 -0.56
C PHE A 185 -9.46 6.66 -0.65
N CYS A 186 -9.32 7.69 -1.49
CA CYS A 186 -10.41 8.59 -1.86
C CYS A 186 -10.80 8.33 -3.32
N LYS A 187 -12.10 8.26 -3.59
CA LYS A 187 -12.65 8.21 -4.95
C LYS A 187 -13.47 9.48 -5.19
N LEU A 188 -13.36 10.00 -6.41
CA LEU A 188 -14.09 11.19 -6.81
C LEU A 188 -15.57 10.83 -6.98
N TYR A 189 -16.45 11.41 -6.18
CA TYR A 189 -17.89 11.15 -6.28
C TYR A 189 -18.60 12.19 -7.17
N CYS A 190 -18.13 13.44 -7.16
CA CYS A 190 -18.81 14.49 -7.89
C CYS A 190 -17.90 15.67 -8.25
N ILE A 191 -18.17 16.28 -9.40
CA ILE A 191 -17.61 17.57 -9.80
C ILE A 191 -18.76 18.55 -10.00
N ILE A 192 -18.62 19.73 -9.41
CA ILE A 192 -19.54 20.84 -9.64
C ILE A 192 -19.06 21.60 -10.86
N GLN A 193 -19.84 21.56 -11.94
CA GLN A 193 -19.49 22.27 -13.15
C GLN A 193 -19.65 23.78 -12.96
N LYS A 194 -18.64 24.54 -13.37
CA LYS A 194 -18.66 26.00 -13.33
C LYS A 194 -19.50 26.55 -14.48
N ASN A 195 -20.83 26.50 -14.33
CA ASN A 195 -21.74 27.04 -15.34
C ASN A 195 -22.15 28.50 -15.04
N VAL A 196 -22.15 28.88 -13.76
CA VAL A 196 -22.52 30.24 -13.30
C VAL A 196 -21.52 30.72 -12.25
N THR A 197 -21.22 32.02 -12.21
CA THR A 197 -20.42 32.67 -11.14
C THR A 197 -21.31 33.48 -10.20
N PRO A 198 -21.27 33.25 -8.86
CA PRO A 198 -20.48 32.24 -8.14
C PRO A 198 -21.02 30.82 -8.36
N THR A 199 -20.11 29.86 -8.55
CA THR A 199 -20.46 28.44 -8.82
C THR A 199 -21.16 27.77 -7.65
N LEU A 200 -20.85 28.21 -6.43
CA LEU A 200 -21.60 27.89 -5.23
C LEU A 200 -21.90 29.20 -4.52
N PRO A 201 -23.16 29.69 -4.52
CA PRO A 201 -23.53 30.87 -3.78
C PRO A 201 -23.33 30.67 -2.27
N ARG A 202 -23.10 31.76 -1.53
CA ARG A 202 -23.09 31.70 -0.07
C ARG A 202 -24.49 31.34 0.43
N GLY A 203 -24.60 30.32 1.27
CA GLY A 203 -25.86 29.94 1.89
C GLY A 203 -25.79 28.56 2.52
N ASN A 204 -26.95 28.00 2.82
CA ASN A 204 -27.05 26.71 3.50
C ASN A 204 -27.13 25.59 2.48
N TYR A 205 -26.31 24.57 2.70
CA TYR A 205 -26.27 23.37 1.88
C TYR A 205 -26.61 22.17 2.75
N THR A 206 -27.40 21.26 2.20
CA THR A 206 -27.66 19.96 2.81
C THR A 206 -27.03 18.88 1.95
N LEU A 207 -26.23 18.04 2.58
CA LEU A 207 -25.71 16.82 1.98
C LEU A 207 -26.55 15.65 2.49
N GLU A 208 -27.36 15.09 1.60
CA GLU A 208 -28.14 13.89 1.90
C GLU A 208 -27.35 12.65 1.48
N VAL A 209 -27.17 11.73 2.43
CA VAL A 209 -26.37 10.52 2.24
C VAL A 209 -27.25 9.30 2.46
N THR A 210 -27.52 8.55 1.40
CA THR A 210 -28.25 7.28 1.51
C THR A 210 -27.27 6.15 1.82
N TYR A 211 -27.32 5.62 3.05
CA TYR A 211 -26.39 4.58 3.50
C TYR A 211 -26.79 3.18 3.00
N ASN A 212 -26.25 2.75 1.86
CA ASN A 212 -26.57 1.45 1.26
C ASN A 212 -25.53 0.35 1.50
N TYR A 213 -24.33 0.67 2.02
CA TYR A 213 -23.19 -0.25 2.12
C TYR A 213 -22.65 -0.42 3.55
N PRO A 214 -22.78 -1.59 4.19
CA PRO A 214 -22.26 -1.83 5.54
C PRO A 214 -20.76 -2.17 5.54
N VAL A 215 -19.91 -1.27 6.04
CA VAL A 215 -18.43 -1.46 6.08
C VAL A 215 -17.90 -2.37 7.20
N ARG A 216 -18.78 -3.01 7.98
CA ARG A 216 -18.38 -3.70 9.23
C ARG A 216 -17.79 -5.10 9.05
N SER A 217 -17.81 -5.69 7.86
CA SER A 217 -17.45 -7.11 7.64
C SER A 217 -16.17 -7.35 6.82
N PHE A 218 -15.39 -6.32 6.49
CA PHE A 218 -14.20 -6.45 5.63
C PHE A 218 -12.90 -6.67 6.42
N GLU A 219 -12.83 -7.74 7.21
CA GLU A 219 -11.57 -8.21 7.83
C GLU A 219 -10.92 -9.34 7.00
N GLY A 220 -10.74 -9.11 5.70
CA GLY A 220 -10.14 -10.09 4.79
C GLY A 220 -8.61 -10.00 4.74
N TRP A 221 -7.90 -10.82 5.52
CA TRP A 221 -6.45 -11.03 5.33
C TRP A 221 -6.23 -11.98 4.14
N LYS A 222 -5.54 -11.52 3.07
CA LYS A 222 -5.03 -12.42 2.02
C LYS A 222 -3.79 -13.15 2.55
N ARG A 223 -3.90 -14.47 2.70
CA ARG A 223 -2.82 -15.34 3.21
C ARG A 223 -1.86 -15.67 2.07
N ASN A 224 -0.65 -15.12 2.09
CA ASN A 224 0.39 -15.43 1.11
C ASN A 224 1.47 -16.32 1.73
N PRO A 225 1.71 -17.55 1.25
CA PRO A 225 2.73 -18.45 1.79
C PRO A 225 4.16 -17.96 1.55
N PHE A 226 4.36 -16.93 0.73
CA PHE A 226 5.67 -16.34 0.43
C PHE A 226 6.49 -16.05 1.68
N LEU A 227 5.87 -15.49 2.73
CA LEU A 227 6.58 -15.12 3.95
C LEU A 227 7.11 -16.37 4.69
N GLY A 228 6.31 -17.44 4.78
CA GLY A 228 6.76 -18.71 5.37
C GLY A 228 7.89 -19.34 4.58
N VAL A 229 7.77 -19.37 3.24
CA VAL A 229 8.81 -19.91 2.35
C VAL A 229 10.11 -19.12 2.46
N ALA A 230 10.05 -17.77 2.50
CA ALA A 230 11.23 -16.92 2.62
C ALA A 230 11.99 -17.12 3.94
N TYR A 231 11.28 -17.29 5.06
CA TYR A 231 11.92 -17.58 6.35
C TYR A 231 12.62 -18.95 6.35
N ILE A 232 11.98 -19.96 5.76
CA ILE A 232 12.55 -21.31 5.65
C ILE A 232 13.82 -21.27 4.78
N THR A 233 13.79 -20.61 3.61
CA THR A 233 14.96 -20.55 2.71
C THR A 233 16.13 -19.79 3.34
N VAL A 234 15.89 -18.64 3.96
CA VAL A 234 16.93 -17.86 4.67
C VAL A 234 17.50 -18.67 5.84
N GLY A 235 16.66 -19.39 6.59
CA GLY A 235 17.09 -20.28 7.66
C GLY A 235 18.06 -21.36 7.18
N PHE A 236 17.75 -22.04 6.07
CA PHE A 236 18.64 -23.05 5.49
C PHE A 236 19.97 -22.46 5.03
N VAL A 237 19.97 -21.34 4.31
CA VAL A 237 21.20 -20.66 3.86
C VAL A 237 22.08 -20.28 5.06
N CYS A 238 21.47 -19.75 6.12
CA CYS A 238 22.13 -19.38 7.37
C CYS A 238 22.82 -20.57 8.06
N PHE A 239 22.16 -21.73 8.09
CA PHE A 239 22.73 -22.97 8.64
C PHE A 239 23.94 -23.46 7.83
N PHE A 240 23.83 -23.49 6.50
CA PHE A 240 24.92 -23.93 5.61
C PHE A 240 26.16 -23.04 5.75
N LEU A 241 25.98 -21.71 5.80
CA LEU A 241 27.08 -20.78 6.05
C LEU A 241 27.74 -21.01 7.41
N GLY A 242 26.96 -21.29 8.45
CA GLY A 242 27.47 -21.67 9.77
C GLY A 242 28.38 -22.89 9.72
N VAL A 243 27.97 -23.95 9.02
CA VAL A 243 28.76 -25.19 8.86
C VAL A 243 30.05 -24.95 8.08
N VAL A 244 29.99 -24.17 6.98
CA VAL A 244 31.18 -23.81 6.18
C VAL A 244 32.19 -23.04 7.03
N LEU A 245 31.73 -22.10 7.86
CA LEU A 245 32.59 -21.34 8.77
C LEU A 245 33.22 -22.20 9.87
N ILE A 246 32.50 -23.21 10.38
CA ILE A 246 33.07 -24.22 11.29
C ILE A 246 34.19 -24.96 10.57
N HIS A 247 33.90 -25.51 9.38
CA HIS A 247 34.88 -26.29 8.64
C HIS A 247 36.13 -25.48 8.30
N HIS A 248 35.98 -24.23 7.87
CA HIS A 248 37.12 -23.35 7.60
C HIS A 248 37.96 -23.06 8.86
N LYS A 249 37.29 -22.81 10.01
CA LYS A 249 37.97 -22.48 11.28
C LYS A 249 38.71 -23.68 11.89
N TYR A 250 38.14 -24.88 11.82
CA TYR A 250 38.76 -26.10 12.36
C TYR A 250 39.71 -26.76 11.35
N GLY A 251 39.47 -26.62 10.05
CA GLY A 251 40.35 -27.13 8.99
C GLY A 251 41.71 -26.43 8.94
N SER A 252 41.75 -25.09 9.09
CA SER A 252 43.03 -24.36 9.11
C SER A 252 43.90 -24.63 10.34
N ARG A 253 43.31 -25.10 11.46
CA ARG A 253 44.08 -25.39 12.68
C ARG A 253 44.90 -26.67 12.59
N ASN A 254 44.46 -27.63 11.77
CA ASN A 254 45.12 -28.93 11.64
C ASN A 254 46.43 -28.88 10.82
N HIS A 255 46.67 -27.80 10.08
CA HIS A 255 47.86 -27.66 9.22
C HIS A 255 49.05 -26.95 9.89
N ILE A 256 48.88 -26.47 11.13
CA ILE A 256 49.89 -25.68 11.87
C ILE A 256 50.53 -26.51 13.00
N THR A 257 49.95 -27.65 13.38
CA THR A 257 50.44 -28.48 14.51
C THR A 257 51.32 -29.66 14.08
N ILE A 258 51.61 -29.80 12.78
CA ILE A 258 52.52 -30.82 12.24
C ILE A 258 53.60 -30.12 11.42
N LYS A 259 54.55 -29.46 12.08
CA LYS A 259 55.87 -29.14 11.52
C LYS A 259 56.86 -28.84 12.62
#